data_AF-A0A3M1DZX4-F1
#
_entry.id   AF-A0A3M1DZX4-F1
#
_cell.length_a   1.000
_cell.length_b   1.000
_cell.length_c   1.000
_cell.angle_alpha   90.00
_cell.angle_beta   90.00
_cell.angle_gamma   90.00
#
_symmetry.space_group_name_H-M   'P 1'
#
loop_
_entity.id
_entity.type
_entity.pdbx_description
1 polymer ?
#
loop_
_entity_poly.entity_id
_entity_poly.type
_entity_poly.pdbx_seq_one_letter_code
_entity_poly.pdbx_strand_id
1 'polypeptide(L)'
;FKTGLTLQGDNCIDVYTQDAGLIAFVENGSLTGFNLVVGGGMGMTHNKPDTFAALARPLGFLEPDHVVDAVKTVAAIFRDFGNRADRRHARLKYLIAERGMDWFREEFTRRALFPLHEWRAMQPLRCEDHLGLHEQPDGKVFYGVHVPNGRVRDDGDRRIKSALRKIVQEFQPGLILTPQQNILLSGLERDAVPRIERLLEEHGVTPAPRLAPARRFAMACPALPTCGLAMSESERVMPGLLDRLERLLAELGLRDAPISIRMTGCPNGCTRPYTADIAFVGRRPGAYHVYVGGGLPGDRVVDLYERDVPLEEVDTTLRPLLAAWARHRRNGESLSDYYRRVLEHAQPRTTITGKETPTRETFERSIGA
;
A
#
# COMPACT_ATOMS: atom_id res chain seq x y z
N PHE A 1 10.22 12.66 -7.01
CA PHE A 1 10.91 12.30 -5.77
C PHE A 1 9.87 12.24 -4.68
N LYS A 2 9.84 11.17 -3.88
CA LYS A 2 8.89 10.95 -2.79
C LYS A 2 9.66 10.50 -1.55
N THR A 3 9.30 11.04 -0.40
CA THR A 3 9.89 10.69 0.89
C THR A 3 8.78 10.30 1.86
N GLY A 4 9.03 9.27 2.66
CA GLY A 4 8.13 8.85 3.74
C GLY A 4 8.91 8.55 5.01
N LEU A 5 8.28 8.79 6.16
CA LEU A 5 8.80 8.51 7.48
C LEU A 5 7.79 7.69 8.25
N THR A 6 8.27 6.65 8.93
CA THR A 6 7.44 5.77 9.78
C THR A 6 8.21 5.39 11.04
N LEU A 7 7.51 4.85 12.03
CA LEU A 7 8.12 4.23 13.20
C LEU A 7 8.50 2.78 12.89
N GLN A 8 9.53 2.27 13.55
CA GLN A 8 9.82 0.84 13.58
C GLN A 8 8.57 0.09 14.05
N GLY A 9 8.13 -0.88 13.24
CA GLY A 9 6.93 -1.68 13.51
C GLY A 9 5.71 -1.30 12.67
N ASP A 10 5.65 -0.10 12.10
CA ASP A 10 4.55 0.36 11.25
C ASP A 10 5.01 0.69 9.82
N ASN A 11 4.22 0.29 8.84
CA ASN A 11 4.38 0.52 7.42
C ASN A 11 3.08 0.98 6.75
N CYS A 12 2.17 1.62 7.49
CA CYS A 12 0.95 2.22 6.94
C CYS A 12 1.24 3.17 5.75
N ILE A 13 2.44 3.77 5.69
CA ILE A 13 2.89 4.65 4.61
C ILE A 13 3.47 3.94 3.37
N ASP A 14 3.61 2.61 3.39
CA ASP A 14 4.31 1.83 2.37
C ASP A 14 5.72 2.40 2.08
N VAL A 15 6.57 2.46 3.10
CA VAL A 15 7.91 3.09 3.11
C VAL A 15 8.81 2.59 1.97
N TYR A 16 8.71 1.30 1.63
CA TYR A 16 9.48 0.68 0.56
C TYR A 16 9.07 1.16 -0.84
N THR A 17 7.98 1.91 -0.99
CA THR A 17 7.54 2.46 -2.28
C THR A 17 8.07 3.87 -2.57
N GLN A 18 8.81 4.45 -1.62
CA GLN A 18 9.33 5.82 -1.66
C GLN A 18 10.72 5.90 -2.29
N ASP A 19 11.08 7.05 -2.86
CA ASP A 19 12.46 7.24 -3.35
C ASP A 19 13.44 7.28 -2.16
N ALA A 20 13.05 7.89 -1.04
CA ALA A 20 13.75 7.85 0.25
C ALA A 20 12.77 7.51 1.39
N GLY A 21 12.96 6.39 2.07
CA GLY A 21 12.13 5.94 3.18
C GLY A 21 12.90 5.93 4.49
N LEU A 22 12.33 6.53 5.53
CA LEU A 22 12.94 6.65 6.87
C LEU A 22 12.14 5.82 7.87
N ILE A 23 12.83 4.96 8.62
CA ILE A 23 12.23 4.08 9.63
C ILE A 23 12.86 4.44 10.98
N ALA A 24 12.09 5.15 11.81
CA ALA A 24 12.53 5.73 13.06
C ALA A 24 12.56 4.70 14.19
N PHE A 25 13.62 4.73 14.99
CA PHE A 25 13.75 3.95 16.21
C PHE A 25 13.42 4.84 17.40
N VAL A 26 12.50 4.40 18.26
CA VAL A 26 12.16 5.08 19.51
C VAL A 26 12.41 4.12 20.67
N GLU A 27 13.29 4.50 21.59
CA GLU A 27 13.67 3.70 22.75
C GLU A 27 13.47 4.56 24.00
N ASN A 28 12.76 4.02 25.00
CA ASN A 28 12.44 4.73 26.25
C ASN A 28 11.84 6.13 26.00
N GLY A 29 10.98 6.27 24.99
CA GLY A 29 10.34 7.54 24.62
C GLY A 29 11.23 8.53 23.87
N SER A 30 12.48 8.17 23.55
CA SER A 30 13.43 9.02 22.84
C SER A 30 13.73 8.49 21.44
N LEU A 31 13.80 9.38 20.45
CA LEU A 31 14.21 9.06 19.09
C LEU A 31 15.70 8.74 19.06
N THR A 32 16.07 7.53 18.67
CA THR A 32 17.48 7.06 18.71
C THR A 32 18.13 6.96 17.33
N GLY A 33 17.37 7.10 16.25
CA GLY A 33 17.89 7.20 14.88
C GLY A 33 16.96 6.59 13.85
N PHE A 34 17.48 6.37 12.65
CA PHE A 34 16.69 5.97 11.49
C PHE A 34 17.41 4.96 10.61
N ASN A 35 16.71 3.92 10.20
CA ASN A 35 17.09 3.17 9.01
C ASN A 35 16.61 3.91 7.76
N LEU A 36 17.50 4.09 6.78
CA LEU A 36 17.20 4.70 5.48
C LEU A 36 17.14 3.61 4.39
N VAL A 37 16.04 3.57 3.65
CA VAL A 37 15.88 2.81 2.41
C VAL A 37 15.77 3.75 1.21
N VAL A 38 16.30 3.35 0.05
CA VAL A 38 16.30 4.19 -1.16
C VAL A 38 15.90 3.44 -2.43
N GLY A 39 15.29 4.15 -3.38
CA GLY A 39 15.05 3.61 -4.71
C GLY A 39 13.72 2.88 -4.93
N GLY A 40 12.71 3.13 -4.10
CA GLY A 40 11.36 2.59 -4.32
C GLY A 40 10.58 3.36 -5.39
N GLY A 41 9.63 2.69 -6.03
CA GLY A 41 8.66 3.36 -6.91
C GLY A 41 7.83 2.42 -7.76
N MET A 42 6.53 2.72 -7.85
CA MET A 42 5.54 1.81 -8.43
C MET A 42 5.32 1.93 -9.95
N GLY A 43 5.53 3.11 -10.54
CA GLY A 43 5.13 3.33 -11.94
C GLY A 43 5.90 2.49 -12.95
N MET A 44 5.19 1.81 -13.85
CA MET A 44 5.73 1.06 -14.99
C MET A 44 4.83 1.29 -16.23
N THR A 45 5.21 0.72 -17.37
CA THR A 45 4.45 0.81 -18.62
C THR A 45 4.12 -0.58 -19.14
N HIS A 46 2.85 -0.83 -19.46
CA HIS A 46 2.42 -2.12 -20.02
C HIS A 46 3.24 -2.48 -21.28
N ASN A 47 3.62 -3.75 -21.39
CA ASN A 47 4.40 -4.33 -22.49
C ASN A 47 5.80 -3.72 -22.68
N LYS A 48 6.34 -3.02 -21.66
CA LYS A 48 7.69 -2.45 -21.68
C LYS A 48 8.56 -3.08 -20.59
N PRO A 49 9.39 -4.10 -20.93
CA PRO A 49 10.18 -4.84 -19.95
C PRO A 49 11.29 -3.98 -19.31
N ASP A 50 11.69 -2.90 -19.95
CA ASP A 50 12.65 -1.91 -19.46
C ASP A 50 12.08 -0.97 -18.38
N THR A 51 10.77 -1.03 -18.14
CA THR A 51 10.11 -0.30 -17.04
C THR A 51 9.63 -1.28 -15.97
N PHE A 52 9.80 -0.94 -14.69
CA PHE A 52 9.49 -1.85 -13.59
C PHE A 52 9.06 -1.12 -12.33
N ALA A 53 8.16 -1.68 -11.53
CA ALA A 53 7.97 -1.30 -10.14
C ALA A 53 9.10 -1.89 -9.27
N ALA A 54 9.54 -1.17 -8.24
CA ALA A 54 10.60 -1.61 -7.35
C ALA A 54 10.35 -1.20 -5.90
N LEU A 55 10.82 -2.03 -4.97
CA LEU A 55 10.96 -1.67 -3.57
C LEU A 55 12.29 -0.96 -3.31
N ALA A 56 12.27 -0.03 -2.35
CA ALA A 56 13.45 0.63 -1.84
C ALA A 56 14.35 -0.37 -1.12
N ARG A 57 15.67 -0.20 -1.27
CA ARG A 57 16.69 -1.09 -0.72
C ARG A 57 17.38 -0.43 0.48
N PRO A 58 17.80 -1.19 1.50
CA PRO A 58 18.57 -0.70 2.63
C PRO A 58 19.82 0.08 2.20
N LEU A 59 19.98 1.30 2.74
CA LEU A 59 21.19 2.11 2.57
C LEU A 59 22.08 2.00 3.81
N GLY A 60 21.53 2.31 4.99
CA GLY A 60 22.21 2.25 6.29
C GLY A 60 21.41 2.92 7.40
N PHE A 61 22.04 3.13 8.55
CA PHE A 61 21.48 3.79 9.72
C PHE A 61 22.02 5.22 9.88
N LEU A 62 21.16 6.11 10.36
CA LEU A 62 21.41 7.54 10.54
C LEU A 62 21.10 7.96 11.98
N GLU A 63 21.94 8.85 12.51
CA GLU A 63 21.64 9.59 13.73
C GLU A 63 20.49 10.59 13.47
N PRO A 64 19.68 10.93 14.49
CA PRO A 64 18.51 11.80 14.32
C PRO A 64 18.80 13.14 13.67
N ASP A 65 19.94 13.76 14.00
CA ASP A 65 20.31 15.10 13.53
C ASP A 65 20.65 15.14 12.03
N HIS A 66 20.85 13.99 11.39
CA HIS A 66 21.34 13.89 10.02
C HIS A 66 20.26 13.55 8.99
N VAL A 67 19.03 13.30 9.43
CA VAL A 67 17.93 12.82 8.57
C VAL A 67 17.63 13.75 7.40
N VAL A 68 17.54 15.06 7.68
CA VAL A 68 17.21 16.04 6.64
C VAL A 68 18.30 16.11 5.58
N ASP A 69 19.57 16.13 6.02
CA ASP A 69 20.70 16.21 5.11
C ASP A 69 20.95 14.88 4.36
N ALA A 70 20.59 13.75 4.95
CA ALA A 70 20.53 12.46 4.25
C ALA A 70 19.51 12.49 3.10
N VAL A 71 18.28 12.96 3.33
CA VAL A 71 17.28 13.06 2.25
C VAL A 71 17.72 14.06 1.18
N LYS A 72 18.31 15.20 1.55
CA LYS A 72 18.92 16.14 0.59
C LYS A 72 20.03 15.47 -0.23
N THR A 73 20.86 14.66 0.40
CA THR A 73 21.96 13.94 -0.27
C THR A 73 21.41 12.95 -1.30
N VAL A 74 20.41 12.14 -0.94
CA VAL A 74 19.71 11.23 -1.88
C VAL A 74 19.11 12.03 -3.05
N ALA A 75 18.44 13.15 -2.75
CA ALA A 75 17.85 14.01 -3.77
C ALA A 75 18.90 14.66 -4.68
N ALA A 76 20.06 15.07 -4.15
CA ALA A 76 21.16 15.64 -4.92
C ALA A 76 21.81 14.60 -5.85
N ILE A 77 22.02 13.36 -5.38
CA ILE A 77 22.51 12.27 -6.24
C ILE A 77 21.53 12.01 -7.37
N PHE A 78 20.23 11.88 -7.05
CA PHE A 78 19.21 11.72 -8.07
C PHE A 78 19.14 12.91 -9.03
N ARG A 79 19.35 14.14 -8.53
CA ARG A 79 19.35 15.35 -9.36
C ARG A 79 20.43 15.30 -10.42
N ASP A 80 21.64 14.92 -10.01
CA ASP A 80 22.87 15.01 -10.81
C ASP A 80 23.05 13.83 -11.76
N PHE A 81 22.64 12.62 -11.36
CA PHE A 81 22.85 11.40 -12.14
C PHE A 81 21.57 10.78 -12.72
N GLY A 82 20.39 11.23 -12.30
CA GLY A 82 19.14 10.72 -12.83
C GLY A 82 18.96 11.03 -14.32
N ASN A 83 18.48 10.06 -15.11
CA ASN A 83 18.22 10.26 -16.53
C ASN A 83 17.17 11.37 -16.75
N ARG A 84 17.55 12.42 -17.48
CA ARG A 84 16.69 13.56 -17.84
C ARG A 84 16.18 13.52 -19.28
N ALA A 85 16.77 12.66 -20.12
CA ALA A 85 16.41 12.54 -21.53
C ALA A 85 15.17 11.66 -21.72
N ASP A 86 15.11 10.50 -21.05
CA ASP A 86 13.92 9.62 -21.08
C ASP A 86 13.14 9.71 -19.77
N ARG A 87 11.96 10.34 -19.83
CA ARG A 87 11.04 10.50 -18.69
C ARG A 87 10.59 9.16 -18.08
N ARG A 88 10.56 8.07 -18.85
CA ARG A 88 10.18 6.75 -18.34
C ARG A 88 11.23 6.18 -17.40
N HIS A 89 12.49 6.56 -17.59
CA HIS A 89 13.64 6.14 -16.78
C HIS A 89 14.08 7.24 -15.79
N ALA A 90 13.31 8.32 -15.66
CA ALA A 90 13.62 9.48 -14.81
C ALA A 90 13.18 9.31 -13.33
N ARG A 91 13.39 8.12 -12.75
CA ARG A 91 13.13 7.84 -11.32
C ARG A 91 14.36 7.22 -10.67
N LEU A 92 14.55 7.46 -9.37
CA LEU A 92 15.73 7.00 -8.64
C LEU A 92 15.95 5.48 -8.75
N LYS A 93 14.88 4.70 -8.76
CA LYS A 93 14.95 3.24 -8.96
C LYS A 93 15.71 2.80 -10.22
N TYR A 94 15.64 3.57 -11.30
CA TYR A 94 16.34 3.27 -12.55
C TYR A 94 17.82 3.61 -12.45
N LEU A 95 18.16 4.73 -11.82
CA LEU A 95 19.55 5.08 -11.53
C LEU A 95 20.22 4.00 -10.67
N ILE A 96 19.55 3.54 -9.62
CA ILE A 96 20.07 2.46 -8.76
C ILE A 96 20.15 1.13 -9.51
N ALA A 97 19.21 0.81 -10.40
CA ALA A 97 19.28 -0.40 -11.21
C ALA A 97 20.45 -0.36 -12.21
N GLU A 98 20.76 0.80 -12.78
CA GLU A 98 21.86 0.99 -13.74
C GLU A 98 23.22 0.99 -13.06
N ARG A 99 23.36 1.71 -11.94
CA ARG A 99 24.66 1.93 -11.28
C ARG A 99 24.95 0.95 -10.15
N GLY A 100 23.92 0.31 -9.61
CA GLY A 100 24.02 -0.57 -8.44
C GLY A 100 23.89 0.17 -7.11
N MET A 101 23.56 -0.59 -6.05
CA MET A 101 23.45 -0.04 -4.69
C MET A 101 24.79 0.28 -4.06
N ASP A 102 25.86 -0.43 -4.42
CA ASP A 102 27.19 -0.19 -3.86
C ASP A 102 27.72 1.17 -4.33
N TRP A 103 27.63 1.46 -5.63
CA TRP A 103 27.89 2.78 -6.18
C TRP A 103 27.05 3.87 -5.50
N PHE A 104 25.75 3.61 -5.30
CA PHE A 104 24.87 4.60 -4.66
C PHE A 104 25.30 4.88 -3.21
N ARG A 105 25.69 3.85 -2.47
CA ARG A 105 26.20 3.98 -1.10
C ARG A 105 27.52 4.75 -1.07
N GLU A 106 28.46 4.43 -1.94
CA GLU A 106 29.74 5.15 -2.05
C GLU A 106 29.52 6.63 -2.37
N GLU A 107 28.66 6.94 -3.34
CA GLU A 107 28.37 8.32 -3.73
C GLU A 107 27.60 9.08 -2.63
N PHE A 108 26.74 8.40 -1.87
CA PHE A 108 26.10 8.96 -0.69
C PHE A 108 27.13 9.30 0.38
N THR A 109 27.98 8.34 0.77
CA THR A 109 29.00 8.54 1.80
C THR A 109 30.01 9.62 1.41
N ARG A 110 30.36 9.72 0.12
CA ARG A 110 31.27 10.77 -0.38
C ARG A 110 30.70 12.18 -0.24
N ARG A 111 29.37 12.33 -0.31
CA ARG A 111 28.66 13.63 -0.23
C ARG A 111 28.19 13.96 1.18
N ALA A 112 27.87 12.94 1.97
CA ALA A 112 27.41 13.12 3.33
C ALA A 112 28.54 13.71 4.17
N LEU A 113 28.23 14.79 4.91
CA LEU A 113 29.15 15.40 5.87
C LEU A 113 28.99 14.78 7.27
N PHE A 114 28.47 13.56 7.33
CA PHE A 114 28.10 12.83 8.53
C PHE A 114 28.24 11.32 8.29
N PRO A 115 28.41 10.51 9.35
CA PRO A 115 28.55 9.06 9.19
C PRO A 115 27.25 8.40 8.72
N LEU A 116 27.39 7.45 7.79
CA LEU A 116 26.36 6.44 7.51
C LEU A 116 26.78 5.16 8.23
N HIS A 117 25.98 4.71 9.19
CA HIS A 117 26.28 3.49 9.94
C HIS A 117 25.67 2.26 9.26
N GLU A 118 26.12 1.08 9.70
CA GLU A 118 25.52 -0.19 9.29
C GLU A 118 24.04 -0.25 9.63
N TRP A 119 23.29 -0.99 8.80
CA TRP A 119 21.86 -1.17 8.97
C TRP A 119 21.52 -1.71 10.36
N ARG A 120 20.62 -1.03 11.07
CA ARG A 120 20.18 -1.48 12.39
C ARG A 120 19.11 -2.57 12.24
N ALA A 121 19.35 -3.74 12.81
CA ALA A 121 18.38 -4.84 12.76
C ALA A 121 17.03 -4.42 13.35
N MET A 122 15.94 -4.85 12.73
CA MET A 122 14.58 -4.53 13.14
C MET A 122 13.63 -5.70 12.84
N GLN A 123 12.53 -5.77 13.59
CA GLN A 123 11.43 -6.66 13.26
C GLN A 123 10.79 -6.27 11.92
N PRO A 124 10.20 -7.23 11.18
CA PRO A 124 9.40 -6.92 10.01
C PRO A 124 8.30 -5.91 10.34
N LEU A 125 8.14 -4.93 9.46
CA LEU A 125 7.10 -3.91 9.63
C LEU A 125 5.72 -4.52 9.41
N ARG A 126 4.71 -3.94 10.06
CA ARG A 126 3.29 -4.30 9.91
C ARG A 126 2.54 -3.11 9.36
N CYS A 127 1.39 -3.32 8.73
CA CYS A 127 0.56 -2.21 8.26
C CYS A 127 -0.67 -2.10 9.14
N GLU A 128 -0.73 -1.03 9.92
CA GLU A 128 -1.92 -0.65 10.68
C GLU A 128 -2.87 0.18 9.80
N ASP A 129 -4.18 -0.03 9.92
CA ASP A 129 -5.18 0.79 9.22
C ASP A 129 -5.61 2.04 10.01
N HIS A 130 -5.29 2.06 11.31
CA HIS A 130 -5.65 3.11 12.27
C HIS A 130 -7.15 3.41 12.38
N LEU A 131 -8.01 2.46 11.98
CA LEU A 131 -9.45 2.64 11.95
C LEU A 131 -10.12 2.21 13.28
N GLY A 132 -11.21 2.89 13.64
CA GLY A 132 -11.90 2.68 14.91
C GLY A 132 -11.25 3.44 16.07
N LEU A 133 -11.49 2.99 17.29
CA LEU A 133 -11.04 3.64 18.53
C LEU A 133 -9.59 3.26 18.88
N HIS A 134 -8.76 4.26 19.19
CA HIS A 134 -7.38 4.09 19.64
C HIS A 134 -7.05 5.07 20.77
N GLU A 135 -6.17 4.68 21.69
CA GLU A 135 -5.72 5.51 22.81
C GLU A 135 -4.57 6.43 22.42
N GLN A 136 -4.53 7.61 23.03
CA GLN A 136 -3.42 8.57 22.92
C GLN A 136 -2.65 8.69 24.25
N PRO A 137 -1.35 9.06 24.23
CA PRO A 137 -0.54 9.13 25.44
C PRO A 137 -1.02 10.15 26.50
N ASP A 138 -1.80 11.14 26.09
CA ASP A 138 -2.37 12.17 26.97
C ASP A 138 -3.68 11.75 27.66
N GLY A 139 -4.08 10.48 27.51
CA GLY A 139 -5.33 9.93 28.05
C GLY A 139 -6.55 10.18 27.16
N LYS A 140 -6.39 10.94 26.07
CA LYS A 140 -7.43 11.13 25.05
C LYS A 140 -7.48 9.93 24.09
N VAL A 141 -8.37 10.01 23.13
CA VAL A 141 -8.51 9.00 22.07
C VAL A 141 -8.51 9.63 20.69
N PHE A 142 -8.14 8.83 19.69
CA PHE A 142 -8.48 9.14 18.30
C PHE A 142 -9.42 8.08 17.72
N TYR A 143 -10.26 8.52 16.79
CA TYR A 143 -11.19 7.66 16.07
C TYR A 143 -10.92 7.70 14.56
N GLY A 144 -10.54 6.57 13.98
CA GLY A 144 -10.33 6.43 12.54
C GLY A 144 -11.61 6.12 11.78
N VAL A 145 -12.01 7.04 10.90
CA VAL A 145 -13.17 6.93 10.02
C VAL A 145 -12.74 6.36 8.68
N HIS A 146 -13.36 5.24 8.29
CA HIS A 146 -13.15 4.66 6.97
C HIS A 146 -13.84 5.49 5.88
N VAL A 147 -13.06 5.94 4.90
CA VAL A 147 -13.52 6.74 3.76
C VAL A 147 -13.17 5.99 2.49
N PRO A 148 -14.12 5.28 1.85
CA PRO A 148 -13.89 4.55 0.62
C PRO A 148 -13.24 5.42 -0.45
N ASN A 149 -12.06 4.98 -0.86
CA ASN A 149 -11.22 5.64 -1.86
C ASN A 149 -10.88 7.10 -1.51
N GLY A 150 -10.99 7.51 -0.23
CA GLY A 150 -10.79 8.89 0.22
C GLY A 150 -11.82 9.89 -0.29
N ARG A 151 -12.94 9.44 -0.86
CA ARG A 151 -13.94 10.34 -1.43
C ARG A 151 -14.90 10.88 -0.37
N VAL A 152 -14.71 12.14 0.02
CA VAL A 152 -15.62 12.86 0.92
C VAL A 152 -16.70 13.59 0.12
N ARG A 153 -17.82 12.90 -0.16
CA ARG A 153 -19.04 13.47 -0.75
C ARG A 153 -20.28 12.78 -0.20
N ASP A 154 -21.39 13.48 -0.19
CA ASP A 154 -22.69 12.84 0.03
C ASP A 154 -23.16 12.23 -1.29
N ASP A 155 -23.65 10.99 -1.23
CA ASP A 155 -24.10 10.20 -2.38
C ASP A 155 -25.25 9.29 -1.96
N GLY A 156 -26.48 9.64 -2.35
CA GLY A 156 -27.70 8.99 -1.88
C GLY A 156 -27.78 8.97 -0.34
N ASP A 157 -28.02 7.78 0.21
CA ASP A 157 -28.12 7.56 1.66
C ASP A 157 -26.78 7.66 2.39
N ARG A 158 -25.65 7.57 1.66
CA ARG A 158 -24.33 7.67 2.23
C ARG A 158 -23.85 9.12 2.25
N ARG A 159 -23.97 9.76 3.40
CA ARG A 159 -23.74 11.20 3.58
C ARG A 159 -22.50 11.52 4.42
N ILE A 160 -21.34 11.00 4.01
CA ILE A 160 -20.10 11.11 4.79
C ILE A 160 -19.58 12.54 4.95
N LYS A 161 -19.82 13.43 3.97
CA LYS A 161 -19.42 14.84 4.08
C LYS A 161 -20.25 15.54 5.15
N SER A 162 -21.56 15.28 5.17
CA SER A 162 -22.46 15.78 6.22
C SER A 162 -22.10 15.23 7.60
N ALA A 163 -21.81 13.92 7.71
CA ALA A 163 -21.42 13.28 8.96
C ALA A 163 -20.14 13.90 9.54
N LEU A 164 -19.07 13.96 8.74
CA LEU A 164 -17.79 14.55 9.15
C LEU A 164 -17.94 16.03 9.52
N ARG A 165 -18.75 16.80 8.77
CA ARG A 165 -19.01 18.20 9.10
C ARG A 165 -19.66 18.35 10.47
N LYS A 166 -20.70 17.56 10.77
CA LYS A 166 -21.37 17.58 12.07
C LYS A 166 -20.43 17.19 13.20
N ILE A 167 -19.65 16.11 13.01
CA ILE A 167 -18.66 15.66 13.98
C ILE A 167 -17.63 16.76 14.28
N VAL A 168 -17.10 17.42 13.23
CA VAL A 168 -16.15 18.52 13.41
C VAL A 168 -16.76 19.73 14.11
N GLN A 169 -18.03 20.03 13.82
CA GLN A 169 -18.75 21.12 14.50
C GLN A 169 -19.05 20.82 15.97
N GLU A 170 -19.35 19.56 16.30
CA GLU A 170 -19.73 19.12 17.65
C GLU A 170 -18.51 18.90 18.55
N PHE A 171 -17.44 18.29 18.02
CA PHE A 171 -16.29 17.83 18.82
C PHE A 171 -14.98 18.60 18.58
N GLN A 172 -14.89 19.36 17.49
CA GLN A 172 -13.67 20.10 17.10
C GLN A 172 -12.37 19.27 17.18
N PRO A 173 -12.32 18.02 16.67
CA PRO A 173 -11.14 17.17 16.77
C PRO A 173 -10.01 17.65 15.87
N GLY A 174 -8.79 17.20 16.15
CA GLY A 174 -7.71 17.23 15.16
C GLY A 174 -8.03 16.32 13.98
N LEU A 175 -7.60 16.68 12.78
CA LEU A 175 -7.82 15.90 11.55
C LEU A 175 -6.50 15.44 10.95
N ILE A 176 -6.35 14.12 10.78
CA ILE A 176 -5.17 13.51 10.16
C ILE A 176 -5.62 12.66 8.97
N LEU A 177 -5.04 12.90 7.79
CA LEU A 177 -5.29 12.07 6.61
C LEU A 177 -4.32 10.90 6.59
N THR A 178 -4.82 9.69 6.35
CA THR A 178 -3.97 8.50 6.31
C THR A 178 -3.51 8.15 4.88
N PRO A 179 -2.37 7.46 4.73
CA PRO A 179 -1.92 6.93 3.43
C PRO A 179 -2.85 5.86 2.82
N GLN A 180 -3.79 5.33 3.63
CA GLN A 180 -4.87 4.42 3.25
C GLN A 180 -6.15 5.18 2.82
N GLN A 181 -6.05 6.50 2.60
CA GLN A 181 -7.15 7.36 2.15
C GLN A 181 -8.26 7.56 3.19
N ASN A 182 -7.98 7.31 4.48
CA ASN A 182 -8.93 7.48 5.58
C ASN A 182 -8.68 8.78 6.36
N ILE A 183 -9.54 9.08 7.34
CA ILE A 183 -9.45 10.29 8.19
C ILE A 183 -9.44 9.86 9.66
N LEU A 184 -8.50 10.36 10.44
CA LEU A 184 -8.46 10.21 11.90
C LEU A 184 -8.98 11.49 12.56
N LEU A 185 -9.84 11.32 13.55
CA LEU A 185 -10.36 12.34 14.44
C LEU A 185 -9.61 12.24 15.77
N SER A 186 -8.66 13.13 16.05
CA SER A 186 -7.79 13.04 17.24
C SER A 186 -8.16 14.03 18.34
N GLY A 187 -7.66 13.77 19.55
CA GLY A 187 -7.84 14.65 20.70
C GLY A 187 -9.25 14.61 21.29
N LEU A 188 -9.96 13.48 21.10
CA LEU A 188 -11.32 13.27 21.58
C LEU A 188 -11.32 12.74 23.02
N GLU A 189 -12.35 13.11 23.77
CA GLU A 189 -12.70 12.40 25.00
C GLU A 189 -13.28 11.02 24.66
N ARG A 190 -13.04 10.00 25.50
CA ARG A 190 -13.48 8.63 25.22
C ARG A 190 -15.00 8.50 25.10
N ASP A 191 -15.75 9.29 25.86
CA ASP A 191 -17.21 9.33 25.86
C ASP A 191 -17.83 9.98 24.61
N ALA A 192 -17.02 10.68 23.80
CA ALA A 192 -17.45 11.19 22.50
C ALA A 192 -17.66 10.08 21.46
N VAL A 193 -16.96 8.95 21.60
CA VAL A 193 -16.91 7.88 20.58
C VAL A 193 -18.29 7.30 20.26
N PRO A 194 -19.15 6.92 21.24
CA PRO A 194 -20.49 6.42 20.93
C PRO A 194 -21.34 7.45 20.17
N ARG A 195 -21.16 8.75 20.43
CA ARG A 195 -21.88 9.81 19.71
C ARG A 195 -21.36 9.98 18.29
N ILE A 196 -20.04 9.88 18.07
CA ILE A 196 -19.44 9.88 16.73
C ILE A 196 -19.97 8.70 15.91
N GLU A 197 -19.99 7.49 16.47
CA GLU A 197 -20.50 6.32 15.76
C GLU A 197 -21.97 6.47 15.39
N ARG A 198 -22.82 6.97 16.30
CA ARG A 198 -24.21 7.32 16.00
C ARG A 198 -24.32 8.34 14.87
N LEU A 199 -23.53 9.42 14.89
CA LEU A 199 -23.53 10.42 13.82
C LEU A 199 -23.12 9.82 12.47
N LEU A 200 -22.17 8.89 12.44
CA LEU A 200 -21.82 8.17 11.21
C LEU A 200 -23.01 7.34 10.70
N GLU A 201 -23.65 6.59 11.59
CA GLU A 201 -24.79 5.73 11.28
C GLU A 201 -26.03 6.51 10.79
N GLU A 202 -26.37 7.61 11.47
CA GLU A 202 -27.44 8.53 11.08
C GLU A 202 -27.27 9.09 9.64
N HIS A 203 -26.05 9.02 9.10
CA HIS A 203 -25.69 9.49 7.76
C HIS A 203 -25.27 8.34 6.83
N GLY A 204 -25.65 7.10 7.14
CA GLY A 204 -25.40 5.94 6.28
C GLY A 204 -23.91 5.58 6.14
N VAL A 205 -23.07 5.95 7.11
CA VAL A 205 -21.65 5.59 7.15
C VAL A 205 -21.44 4.50 8.19
N THR A 206 -21.05 3.31 7.74
CA THR A 206 -20.75 2.19 8.64
C THR A 206 -19.47 2.46 9.46
N PRO A 207 -19.54 2.43 10.80
CA PRO A 207 -18.38 2.48 11.68
C PRO A 207 -17.36 1.38 11.37
N ALA A 208 -16.07 1.71 11.51
CA ALA A 208 -15.00 0.82 11.08
C ALA A 208 -14.96 -0.57 11.75
N PRO A 209 -15.32 -0.75 13.04
CA PRO A 209 -15.35 -2.08 13.67
C PRO A 209 -16.30 -3.07 13.00
N ARG A 210 -17.29 -2.61 12.22
CA ARG A 210 -18.25 -3.45 11.51
C ARG A 210 -17.82 -3.81 10.08
N LEU A 211 -16.69 -3.30 9.61
CA LEU A 211 -16.18 -3.54 8.26
C LEU A 211 -15.26 -4.75 8.20
N ALA A 212 -15.36 -5.55 7.13
CA ALA A 212 -14.42 -6.64 6.89
C ALA A 212 -12.99 -6.08 6.64
N PRO A 213 -11.93 -6.79 7.07
CA PRO A 213 -10.55 -6.36 6.84
C PRO A 213 -10.24 -6.09 5.37
N ALA A 214 -10.74 -6.92 4.45
CA ALA A 214 -10.54 -6.74 3.00
C ALA A 214 -10.97 -5.36 2.50
N ARG A 215 -12.03 -4.77 3.07
CA ARG A 215 -12.49 -3.42 2.74
C ARG A 215 -11.72 -2.33 3.48
N ARG A 216 -11.33 -2.57 4.73
CA ARG A 216 -10.51 -1.64 5.53
C ARG A 216 -9.13 -1.39 4.87
N PHE A 217 -8.56 -2.42 4.25
CA PHE A 217 -7.29 -2.36 3.50
C PHE A 217 -7.45 -2.17 1.98
N ALA A 218 -8.65 -1.77 1.54
CA ALA A 218 -8.92 -1.56 0.13
C ALA A 218 -8.61 -0.13 -0.31
N MET A 219 -8.02 0.03 -1.51
CA MET A 219 -7.80 1.34 -2.11
C MET A 219 -8.01 1.33 -3.61
N ALA A 220 -8.56 2.42 -4.14
CA ALA A 220 -8.63 2.69 -5.58
C ALA A 220 -8.11 4.10 -5.90
N CYS A 221 -7.51 4.27 -7.09
CA CYS A 221 -7.13 5.61 -7.56
C CYS A 221 -8.35 6.29 -8.21
N PRO A 222 -8.33 7.63 -8.38
CA PRO A 222 -9.44 8.31 -9.02
C PRO A 222 -9.79 7.76 -10.40
N ALA A 223 -8.76 7.47 -11.22
CA ALA A 223 -8.92 7.06 -12.62
C ALA A 223 -9.91 7.98 -13.37
N LEU A 224 -10.86 7.42 -14.12
CA LEU A 224 -11.90 8.19 -14.79
C LEU A 224 -12.89 8.80 -13.77
N PRO A 225 -13.46 9.99 -14.04
CA PRO A 225 -13.37 10.75 -15.29
C PRO A 225 -12.26 11.82 -15.32
N THR A 226 -11.49 11.99 -14.26
CA THR A 226 -10.59 13.15 -14.09
C THR A 226 -9.13 12.87 -14.43
N CYS A 227 -8.67 11.62 -14.38
CA CYS A 227 -7.31 11.25 -14.74
C CYS A 227 -7.17 11.05 -16.25
N GLY A 228 -6.44 11.95 -16.92
CA GLY A 228 -6.14 11.85 -18.35
C GLY A 228 -5.23 10.68 -18.77
N LEU A 229 -4.76 9.87 -17.81
CA LEU A 229 -3.93 8.68 -18.05
C LEU A 229 -4.67 7.36 -17.80
N ALA A 230 -5.94 7.43 -17.36
CA ALA A 230 -6.70 6.23 -17.03
C ALA A 230 -7.02 5.41 -18.29
N MET A 231 -6.76 4.11 -18.22
CA MET A 231 -7.10 3.13 -19.27
C MET A 231 -8.40 2.37 -18.93
N SER A 232 -8.71 2.26 -17.64
CA SER A 232 -9.89 1.62 -17.07
C SER A 232 -10.41 2.41 -15.87
N GLU A 233 -11.61 2.09 -15.40
CA GLU A 233 -12.13 2.60 -14.13
C GLU A 233 -11.26 2.18 -12.94
N SER A 234 -11.46 2.85 -11.79
CA SER A 234 -10.89 2.41 -10.52
C SER A 234 -11.83 2.77 -9.38
N GLU A 235 -11.76 3.99 -8.86
CA GLU A 235 -12.59 4.46 -7.74
C GLU A 235 -14.09 4.12 -7.88
N ARG A 236 -14.66 4.33 -9.07
CA ARG A 236 -16.12 4.21 -9.28
C ARG A 236 -16.63 2.78 -9.29
N VAL A 237 -15.80 1.82 -9.67
CA VAL A 237 -16.18 0.39 -9.74
C VAL A 237 -15.75 -0.40 -8.51
N MET A 238 -14.80 0.15 -7.74
CA MET A 238 -14.24 -0.52 -6.56
C MET A 238 -15.30 -0.94 -5.53
N PRO A 239 -16.32 -0.13 -5.17
CA PRO A 239 -17.33 -0.54 -4.19
C PRO A 239 -18.05 -1.84 -4.58
N GLY A 240 -18.57 -1.91 -5.82
CA GLY A 240 -19.29 -3.10 -6.30
C GLY A 240 -18.38 -4.32 -6.49
N LEU A 241 -17.10 -4.11 -6.84
CA LEU A 241 -16.12 -5.19 -6.85
C LEU A 241 -15.85 -5.73 -5.44
N LEU A 242 -15.64 -4.84 -4.46
CA LEU A 242 -15.44 -5.24 -3.06
C LEU A 242 -16.63 -6.02 -2.52
N ASP A 243 -17.86 -5.62 -2.83
CA ASP A 243 -19.06 -6.36 -2.42
C ASP A 243 -19.04 -7.81 -2.95
N ARG A 244 -18.61 -8.03 -4.20
CA ARG A 244 -18.45 -9.37 -4.77
C ARG A 244 -17.33 -10.16 -4.10
N LEU A 245 -16.17 -9.54 -3.90
CA LEU A 245 -15.01 -10.19 -3.28
C LEU A 245 -15.25 -10.53 -1.81
N GLU A 246 -15.94 -9.67 -1.06
CA GLU A 246 -16.32 -9.96 0.33
C GLU A 246 -17.28 -11.15 0.42
N ARG A 247 -18.24 -11.27 -0.50
CA ARG A 247 -19.10 -12.46 -0.59
C ARG A 247 -18.30 -13.72 -0.88
N LEU A 248 -17.40 -13.68 -1.86
CA LEU A 248 -16.52 -14.80 -2.18
C LEU A 248 -15.62 -15.20 -0.99
N LEU A 249 -15.03 -14.22 -0.30
CA LEU A 249 -14.23 -14.48 0.90
C LEU A 249 -15.08 -15.08 2.01
N ALA A 250 -16.30 -14.59 2.24
CA ALA A 250 -17.21 -15.15 3.24
C ALA A 250 -17.63 -16.60 2.91
N GLU A 251 -17.99 -16.88 1.66
CA GLU A 251 -18.30 -18.24 1.18
C GLU A 251 -17.17 -19.24 1.42
N LEU A 252 -15.92 -18.78 1.32
CA LEU A 252 -14.71 -19.60 1.49
C LEU A 252 -14.19 -19.63 2.95
N GLY A 253 -14.88 -19.00 3.91
CA GLY A 253 -14.43 -18.92 5.31
C GLY A 253 -13.22 -18.00 5.53
N LEU A 254 -13.04 -17.01 4.66
CA LEU A 254 -11.93 -16.06 4.63
C LEU A 254 -12.35 -14.61 4.95
N ARG A 255 -13.58 -14.39 5.44
CA ARG A 255 -14.15 -13.05 5.71
C ARG A 255 -13.22 -12.15 6.54
N ASP A 256 -12.64 -12.70 7.60
CA ASP A 256 -11.83 -11.96 8.57
C ASP A 256 -10.33 -12.01 8.25
N ALA A 257 -9.96 -12.54 7.09
CA ALA A 257 -8.56 -12.60 6.69
C ALA A 257 -8.04 -11.20 6.33
N PRO A 258 -6.86 -10.79 6.83
CA PRO A 258 -6.32 -9.46 6.60
C PRO A 258 -5.65 -9.37 5.22
N ILE A 259 -6.46 -9.15 4.18
CA ILE A 259 -6.02 -9.10 2.78
C ILE A 259 -6.08 -7.66 2.28
N SER A 260 -5.01 -7.18 1.67
CA SER A 260 -5.00 -5.89 0.98
C SER A 260 -5.46 -6.02 -0.48
N ILE A 261 -6.42 -5.17 -0.87
CA ILE A 261 -6.98 -5.17 -2.24
C ILE A 261 -6.79 -3.79 -2.86
N ARG A 262 -6.00 -3.70 -3.94
CA ARG A 262 -5.64 -2.39 -4.53
C ARG A 262 -6.00 -2.33 -6.01
N MET A 263 -6.70 -1.29 -6.40
CA MET A 263 -7.08 -1.05 -7.80
C MET A 263 -6.44 0.23 -8.32
N THR A 264 -5.99 0.20 -9.58
CA THR A 264 -5.54 1.40 -10.29
C THR A 264 -6.00 1.34 -11.75
N GLY A 265 -6.36 2.48 -12.34
CA GLY A 265 -6.87 2.53 -13.71
C GLY A 265 -5.80 2.41 -14.81
N CYS A 266 -4.50 2.38 -14.48
CA CYS A 266 -3.38 2.31 -15.43
C CYS A 266 -2.08 1.83 -14.73
N PRO A 267 -0.99 1.47 -15.43
CA PRO A 267 0.22 0.90 -14.81
C PRO A 267 1.11 1.90 -14.04
N ASN A 268 0.66 3.15 -13.84
CA ASN A 268 1.38 4.13 -13.02
C ASN A 268 1.40 3.76 -11.53
N GLY A 269 0.46 2.93 -11.07
CA GLY A 269 0.45 2.38 -9.72
C GLY A 269 0.19 3.39 -8.61
N CYS A 270 -0.74 4.32 -8.79
CA CYS A 270 -1.01 5.42 -7.83
C CYS A 270 -1.44 4.93 -6.44
N THR A 271 -2.13 3.79 -6.37
CA THR A 271 -2.54 3.12 -5.11
C THR A 271 -1.51 2.16 -4.59
N ARG A 272 -0.30 2.10 -5.18
CA ARG A 272 0.74 1.13 -4.81
C ARG A 272 0.24 -0.33 -4.97
N PRO A 273 -0.35 -0.70 -6.12
CA PRO A 273 -0.97 -2.00 -6.31
C PRO A 273 0.04 -3.15 -6.26
N TYR A 274 1.28 -2.90 -6.65
CA TYR A 274 2.30 -3.93 -6.80
C TYR A 274 2.82 -4.49 -5.47
N THR A 275 2.39 -3.96 -4.33
CA THR A 275 2.67 -4.52 -3.00
C THR A 275 1.44 -5.12 -2.32
N ALA A 276 0.28 -5.14 -2.99
CA ALA A 276 -0.96 -5.70 -2.42
C ALA A 276 -0.98 -7.23 -2.45
N ASP A 277 -1.79 -7.85 -1.59
CA ASP A 277 -2.10 -9.28 -1.71
C ASP A 277 -2.81 -9.57 -3.04
N ILE A 278 -3.79 -8.73 -3.40
CA ILE A 278 -4.51 -8.79 -4.67
C ILE A 278 -4.57 -7.39 -5.28
N ALA A 279 -4.22 -7.28 -6.56
CA ALA A 279 -4.25 -6.01 -7.26
C ALA A 279 -4.87 -6.09 -8.66
N PHE A 280 -5.54 -5.00 -9.03
CA PHE A 280 -6.17 -4.81 -10.34
C PHE A 280 -5.56 -3.58 -11.03
N VAL A 281 -4.90 -3.80 -12.15
CA VAL A 281 -4.25 -2.73 -12.92
C VAL A 281 -4.93 -2.60 -14.28
N GLY A 282 -5.57 -1.45 -14.50
CA GLY A 282 -6.32 -1.16 -15.71
C GLY A 282 -5.47 -1.28 -16.98
N ARG A 283 -6.02 -1.94 -17.99
CA ARG A 283 -5.35 -2.26 -19.26
C ARG A 283 -6.08 -1.69 -20.47
N ARG A 284 -7.40 -1.75 -20.44
CA ARG A 284 -8.35 -1.18 -21.42
C ARG A 284 -9.73 -1.04 -20.75
N PRO A 285 -10.71 -0.35 -21.33
CA PRO A 285 -12.04 -0.23 -20.74
C PRO A 285 -12.61 -1.60 -20.33
N GLY A 286 -13.03 -1.72 -19.07
CA GLY A 286 -13.62 -2.94 -18.51
C GLY A 286 -12.65 -4.08 -18.16
N ALA A 287 -11.36 -4.01 -18.50
CA ALA A 287 -10.42 -5.12 -18.28
C ALA A 287 -9.14 -4.74 -17.54
N TYR A 288 -8.65 -5.67 -16.73
CA TYR A 288 -7.54 -5.46 -15.79
C TYR A 288 -6.53 -6.61 -15.88
N HIS A 289 -5.25 -6.29 -15.70
CA HIS A 289 -4.30 -7.29 -15.26
C HIS A 289 -4.51 -7.55 -13.76
N VAL A 290 -4.62 -8.82 -13.38
CA VAL A 290 -4.74 -9.27 -12.00
C VAL A 290 -3.36 -9.65 -11.50
N TYR A 291 -2.98 -9.11 -10.36
CA TYR A 291 -1.70 -9.36 -9.70
C TYR A 291 -1.92 -9.95 -8.32
N VAL A 292 -1.05 -10.87 -7.90
CA VAL A 292 -1.13 -11.58 -6.61
C VAL A 292 0.27 -11.75 -6.04
N GLY A 293 0.42 -11.74 -4.71
CA GLY A 293 1.66 -12.17 -4.06
C GLY A 293 2.43 -11.08 -3.32
N GLY A 294 1.96 -9.83 -3.36
CA GLY A 294 2.34 -8.81 -2.38
C GLY A 294 1.73 -9.10 -1.01
N GLY A 295 1.71 -8.13 -0.10
CA GLY A 295 1.09 -8.30 1.21
C GLY A 295 1.11 -7.03 2.04
N LEU A 296 0.32 -7.01 3.13
CA LEU A 296 0.22 -5.87 4.06
C LEU A 296 1.57 -5.30 4.53
N PRO A 297 2.61 -6.11 4.85
CA PRO A 297 3.92 -5.58 5.22
C PRO A 297 4.60 -4.72 4.15
N GLY A 298 4.17 -4.81 2.87
CA GLY A 298 4.75 -4.05 1.76
C GLY A 298 6.21 -4.40 1.44
N ASP A 299 6.70 -5.54 1.96
CA ASP A 299 8.10 -5.99 1.91
C ASP A 299 8.46 -6.80 0.65
N ARG A 300 7.48 -7.01 -0.23
CA ARG A 300 7.61 -7.77 -1.48
C ARG A 300 6.67 -7.23 -2.54
N VAL A 301 6.94 -7.57 -3.80
CA VAL A 301 6.06 -7.27 -4.92
C VAL A 301 5.28 -8.50 -5.39
N VAL A 302 4.14 -8.23 -5.99
CA VAL A 302 3.27 -9.19 -6.68
C VAL A 302 3.94 -9.89 -7.87
N ASP A 303 3.30 -10.94 -8.35
CA ASP A 303 3.43 -11.50 -9.69
C ASP A 303 2.19 -11.16 -10.54
N LEU A 304 2.35 -11.17 -11.86
CA LEU A 304 1.21 -11.13 -12.77
C LEU A 304 0.50 -12.48 -12.70
N TYR A 305 -0.70 -12.50 -12.12
CA TYR A 305 -1.48 -13.72 -12.00
C TYR A 305 -2.19 -14.03 -13.31
N GLU A 306 -2.93 -13.06 -13.86
CA GLU A 306 -3.70 -13.21 -15.10
C GLU A 306 -3.77 -11.90 -15.88
N ARG A 307 -3.82 -11.97 -17.22
CA ARG A 307 -3.94 -10.80 -18.11
C ARG A 307 -5.38 -10.53 -18.52
N ASP A 308 -5.62 -9.27 -18.89
CA ASP A 308 -6.81 -8.81 -19.60
C ASP A 308 -8.17 -9.33 -19.06
N VAL A 309 -8.26 -9.56 -17.75
CA VAL A 309 -9.44 -10.09 -17.06
C VAL A 309 -10.57 -9.06 -17.11
N PRO A 310 -11.72 -9.40 -17.71
CA PRO A 310 -12.92 -8.57 -17.63
C PRO A 310 -13.35 -8.39 -16.16
N LEU A 311 -13.83 -7.20 -15.80
CA LEU A 311 -14.22 -6.90 -14.42
C LEU A 311 -15.23 -7.92 -13.87
N GLU A 312 -16.17 -8.34 -14.69
CA GLU A 312 -17.20 -9.33 -14.40
C GLU A 312 -16.64 -10.73 -14.10
N GLU A 313 -15.45 -11.08 -14.60
CA GLU A 313 -14.83 -12.42 -14.43
C GLU A 313 -13.84 -12.49 -13.26
N VAL A 314 -13.63 -11.38 -12.55
CA VAL A 314 -12.63 -11.29 -11.47
C VAL A 314 -12.85 -12.33 -10.37
N ASP A 315 -14.09 -12.54 -9.92
CA ASP A 315 -14.40 -13.52 -8.88
C ASP A 315 -14.14 -14.96 -9.34
N THR A 316 -14.56 -15.32 -10.57
CA THR A 316 -14.24 -16.62 -11.19
C THR A 316 -12.74 -16.83 -11.32
N THR A 317 -11.99 -15.80 -11.71
CA THR A 317 -10.53 -15.85 -11.88
C THR A 317 -9.80 -16.09 -10.55
N LEU A 318 -10.26 -15.47 -9.46
CA LEU A 318 -9.63 -15.56 -8.14
C LEU A 318 -10.10 -16.77 -7.31
N ARG A 319 -11.27 -17.35 -7.62
CA ARG A 319 -11.86 -18.44 -6.85
C ARG A 319 -10.92 -19.66 -6.68
N PRO A 320 -10.23 -20.18 -7.72
CA PRO A 320 -9.32 -21.33 -7.54
C PRO A 320 -8.22 -21.04 -6.52
N LEU A 321 -7.56 -19.88 -6.61
CA LEU A 321 -6.55 -19.41 -5.68
C LEU A 321 -7.08 -19.30 -4.24
N LEU A 322 -8.19 -18.58 -4.05
CA LEU A 322 -8.74 -18.34 -2.72
C LEU A 322 -9.27 -19.62 -2.08
N ALA A 323 -9.89 -20.52 -2.86
CA ALA A 323 -10.37 -21.80 -2.37
C ALA A 323 -9.23 -22.76 -2.02
N ALA A 324 -8.12 -22.73 -2.77
CA ALA A 324 -6.93 -23.50 -2.44
C ALA A 324 -6.26 -22.97 -1.17
N TRP A 325 -6.14 -21.64 -1.03
CA TRP A 325 -5.63 -21.01 0.18
C TRP A 325 -6.50 -21.34 1.41
N ALA A 326 -7.82 -21.23 1.31
CA ALA A 326 -8.73 -21.59 2.39
C ALA A 326 -8.55 -23.04 2.87
N ARG A 327 -8.34 -23.99 1.94
CA ARG A 327 -8.20 -25.42 2.24
C ARG A 327 -6.81 -25.83 2.71
N HIS A 328 -5.76 -25.19 2.21
CA HIS A 328 -4.38 -25.68 2.32
C HIS A 328 -3.40 -24.70 2.99
N ARG A 329 -3.89 -23.57 3.53
CA ARG A 329 -3.06 -22.67 4.32
C ARG A 329 -2.63 -23.30 5.65
N ARG A 330 -1.40 -23.02 6.06
CA ARG A 330 -0.92 -23.31 7.41
C ARG A 330 -1.53 -22.32 8.40
N ASN A 331 -1.45 -22.63 9.70
CA ASN A 331 -1.96 -21.72 10.72
C ASN A 331 -1.22 -20.37 10.64
N GLY A 332 -1.98 -19.27 10.57
CA GLY A 332 -1.45 -17.91 10.42
C GLY A 332 -0.81 -17.58 9.07
N GLU A 333 -0.87 -18.47 8.08
CA GLU A 333 -0.24 -18.23 6.77
C GLU A 333 -1.07 -17.24 5.93
N SER A 334 -0.43 -16.13 5.55
CA SER A 334 -1.02 -15.11 4.68
C SER A 334 -1.29 -15.65 3.27
N LEU A 335 -2.14 -14.94 2.49
CA LEU A 335 -2.35 -15.28 1.08
C LEU A 335 -1.03 -15.22 0.31
N SER A 336 -0.23 -14.19 0.58
CA SER A 336 1.11 -14.01 0.01
C SER A 336 2.04 -15.20 0.25
N ASP A 337 2.17 -15.62 1.51
CA ASP A 337 3.10 -16.69 1.88
C ASP A 337 2.64 -18.04 1.33
N TYR A 338 1.33 -18.29 1.37
CA TYR A 338 0.74 -19.47 0.74
C TYR A 338 1.02 -19.50 -0.77
N TYR A 339 0.75 -18.40 -1.46
CA TYR A 339 0.95 -18.27 -2.90
C TYR A 339 2.41 -18.51 -3.31
N ARG A 340 3.35 -17.89 -2.59
CA ARG A 340 4.80 -18.09 -2.80
C ARG A 340 5.25 -19.51 -2.51
N ARG A 341 4.70 -20.14 -1.47
CA ARG A 341 5.00 -21.54 -1.13
C ARG A 341 4.56 -22.49 -2.23
N VAL A 342 3.38 -22.29 -2.80
CA VAL A 342 2.85 -23.14 -3.89
C VAL A 342 3.65 -22.97 -5.19
N LEU A 343 4.14 -21.77 -5.47
CA LEU A 343 5.00 -21.48 -6.63
C LEU A 343 6.50 -21.73 -6.38
N GLU A 344 6.87 -22.23 -5.19
CA GLU A 344 8.26 -22.49 -4.80
C GLU A 344 9.19 -21.26 -4.94
N HIS A 345 8.65 -20.05 -4.70
CA HIS A 345 9.42 -18.81 -4.75
C HIS A 345 10.33 -18.67 -3.51
N ALA A 346 11.59 -19.11 -3.67
CA ALA A 346 12.59 -19.16 -2.60
C ALA A 346 12.85 -17.82 -1.90
N GLN A 347 12.75 -16.69 -2.62
CA GLN A 347 12.97 -15.35 -2.07
C GLN A 347 11.82 -14.40 -2.41
N PRO A 348 11.51 -13.41 -1.54
CA PRO A 348 10.54 -12.38 -1.87
C PRO A 348 11.02 -11.57 -3.07
N ARG A 349 10.12 -11.40 -4.04
CA ARG A 349 10.38 -10.57 -5.22
C ARG A 349 10.40 -9.09 -4.81
N THR A 350 11.35 -8.32 -5.32
CA THR A 350 11.48 -6.87 -4.99
C THR A 350 11.26 -5.95 -6.20
N THR A 351 11.13 -6.50 -7.41
CA THR A 351 10.86 -5.75 -8.64
C THR A 351 9.92 -6.52 -9.56
N ILE A 352 9.03 -5.83 -10.29
CA ILE A 352 8.15 -6.41 -11.31
C ILE A 352 8.13 -5.53 -12.54
N THR A 353 8.26 -6.11 -13.73
CA THR A 353 8.38 -5.38 -14.99
C THR A 353 7.03 -5.12 -15.65
N GLY A 354 7.01 -4.22 -16.63
CA GLY A 354 5.85 -3.97 -17.47
C GLY A 354 5.45 -5.16 -18.37
N LYS A 355 6.26 -6.23 -18.44
CA LYS A 355 6.01 -7.41 -19.28
C LYS A 355 6.42 -8.69 -18.53
N GLU A 356 5.48 -9.22 -17.78
CA GLU A 356 5.62 -10.49 -17.03
C GLU A 356 4.95 -11.66 -17.76
N THR A 357 5.20 -12.90 -17.34
CA THR A 357 4.41 -14.08 -17.75
C THR A 357 3.35 -14.38 -16.69
N PRO A 358 2.09 -14.66 -17.05
CA PRO A 358 1.05 -14.98 -16.08
C PRO A 358 1.37 -16.27 -15.34
N THR A 359 1.09 -16.29 -14.04
CA THR A 359 1.40 -17.41 -13.15
C THR A 359 0.19 -18.28 -12.83
N ARG A 360 -1.03 -17.91 -13.24
CA ARG A 360 -2.26 -18.65 -12.94
C ARG A 360 -2.18 -20.13 -13.34
N GLU A 361 -1.83 -20.44 -14.59
CA GLU A 361 -1.74 -21.83 -15.05
C GLU A 361 -0.72 -22.65 -14.24
N THR A 362 0.43 -22.05 -13.91
CA THR A 362 1.44 -22.68 -13.07
C THR A 362 0.91 -22.94 -11.67
N PHE A 363 0.24 -21.95 -11.09
CA PHE A 363 -0.39 -22.08 -9.78
C PHE A 363 -1.46 -23.18 -9.75
N GLU A 364 -2.37 -23.20 -10.73
CA GLU A 364 -3.44 -24.20 -10.85
C GLU A 364 -2.87 -25.62 -11.01
N ARG A 365 -1.83 -25.80 -11.84
CA ARG A 365 -1.10 -27.08 -11.92
C ARG A 365 -0.49 -27.50 -10.59
N SER A 366 0.12 -26.58 -9.84
CA SER A 366 0.75 -26.89 -8.55
C SER A 366 -0.25 -27.33 -7.47
N ILE A 367 -1.52 -26.95 -7.58
CA ILE A 367 -2.58 -27.38 -6.65
C ILE A 367 -3.41 -28.57 -7.17
N GLY A 368 -3.09 -29.09 -8.37
CA GLY A 368 -3.83 -30.18 -9.00
C GLY A 368 -5.24 -29.82 -9.44
N ALA A 369 -5.45 -28.56 -9.85
CA ALA A 369 -6.73 -28.03 -10.34
C ALA A 369 -6.91 -28.18 -11.85
#